data_AF-A0A1B9JV56-F1
#
_entry.id   AF-A0A1B9JV56-F1
#
_cell.length_a   1.000
_cell.length_b   1.000
_cell.length_c   1.000
_cell.angle_alpha   90.00
_cell.angle_beta   90.00
_cell.angle_gamma   90.00
#
_symmetry.space_group_name_H-M   'P 1'
#
loop_
_entity.id
_entity.type
_entity.pdbx_description
1 polymer ?
#
loop_
_entity_poly.entity_id
_entity_poly.type
_entity_poly.pdbx_seq_one_letter_code
_entity_poly.pdbx_strand_id
1 'polypeptide(L)'
;MWELERINWEELQLESAEKIPKEISTLIKVGDNDTAENIYWRLEFCLIDHGKVNHDTIFVIPSIINALQEANAISRQYFIELLVQISSSIAQDTSCNKTFRVDCLNIISKGAEIYLYYLENCTEHELDLLIELLGRCAEYDSKMKDRVIWYMRKLINNKLKNKGIISLISNWLEELSK
;
A
#
# COMPACT_ATOMS: atom_id res chain seq x y z
N MET A 1 -18.92 5.48 1.17
CA MET A 1 -17.54 5.90 0.84
C MET A 1 -17.56 6.35 -0.60
N TRP A 2 -17.45 7.66 -0.87
CA TRP A 2 -17.76 8.25 -2.18
C TRP A 2 -16.92 7.70 -3.35
N GLU A 3 -15.67 7.27 -3.12
CA GLU A 3 -14.82 6.68 -4.18
C GLU A 3 -15.39 5.35 -4.69
N LEU A 4 -15.92 4.51 -3.79
CA LEU A 4 -16.53 3.22 -4.19
C LEU A 4 -17.79 3.41 -5.04
N GLU A 5 -18.48 4.54 -4.88
CA GLU A 5 -19.73 4.83 -5.58
C GLU A 5 -19.52 5.44 -6.98
N ARG A 6 -18.29 5.84 -7.31
CA ARG A 6 -17.94 6.53 -8.57
C ARG A 6 -17.47 5.60 -9.68
N ILE A 7 -17.08 4.38 -9.33
CA ILE A 7 -16.48 3.41 -10.25
C ILE A 7 -17.60 2.53 -10.80
N ASN A 8 -17.61 2.32 -12.12
CA ASN A 8 -18.47 1.31 -12.72
C ASN A 8 -17.78 -0.06 -12.61
N TRP A 9 -17.97 -0.73 -11.48
CA TRP A 9 -17.29 -2.00 -11.15
C TRP A 9 -17.55 -3.12 -12.14
N GLU A 10 -18.72 -3.12 -12.79
CA GLU A 10 -19.09 -4.15 -13.78
C GLU A 10 -18.29 -4.05 -15.09
N GLU A 11 -17.68 -2.88 -15.37
CA GLU A 11 -16.88 -2.66 -16.57
C GLU A 11 -15.40 -3.03 -16.38
N LEU A 12 -14.95 -3.22 -15.14
CA LEU A 12 -13.56 -3.57 -14.83
C LEU A 12 -13.29 -5.03 -15.19
N GLN A 13 -12.17 -5.28 -15.87
CA GLN A 13 -11.66 -6.60 -16.21
C GLN A 13 -10.87 -7.22 -15.04
N LEU A 14 -11.42 -7.11 -13.82
CA LEU A 14 -10.91 -7.77 -12.61
C LEU A 14 -11.75 -9.00 -12.31
N GLU A 15 -11.13 -10.03 -11.75
CA GLU A 15 -11.90 -11.18 -11.27
C GLU A 15 -12.82 -10.74 -10.12
N SER A 16 -14.11 -11.06 -10.21
CA SER A 16 -15.12 -10.66 -9.20
C SER A 16 -15.11 -9.15 -8.86
N ALA A 17 -14.88 -8.29 -9.86
CA ALA A 17 -14.82 -6.83 -9.70
C ALA A 17 -16.01 -6.24 -8.92
N GLU A 18 -17.21 -6.77 -9.14
CA GLU A 18 -18.46 -6.36 -8.50
C GLU A 18 -18.47 -6.58 -6.98
N LYS A 19 -17.59 -7.44 -6.46
CA LYS A 19 -17.49 -7.74 -5.02
C LYS A 19 -16.51 -6.82 -4.30
N ILE A 20 -15.56 -6.21 -5.01
CA ILE A 20 -14.50 -5.36 -4.42
C ILE A 20 -15.07 -4.28 -3.49
N PRO A 21 -16.14 -3.53 -3.84
CA PRO A 21 -16.69 -2.49 -2.95
C PRO A 21 -17.18 -3.04 -1.63
N LYS A 22 -17.83 -4.21 -1.68
CA LYS A 22 -18.34 -4.89 -0.50
C LYS A 22 -17.19 -5.40 0.35
N GLU A 23 -16.18 -6.02 -0.25
CA GLU A 23 -15.00 -6.53 0.46
C GLU A 23 -14.24 -5.40 1.15
N ILE A 24 -13.98 -4.27 0.47
CA ILE A 24 -13.36 -3.08 1.09
C ILE A 24 -14.23 -2.56 2.24
N SER A 25 -15.54 -2.39 2.01
CA SER A 25 -16.47 -1.88 3.02
C SER A 25 -16.58 -2.79 4.25
N THR A 26 -16.48 -4.10 4.05
CA THR A 26 -16.48 -5.09 5.13
C THR A 26 -15.14 -5.07 5.87
N LEU A 27 -14.01 -5.06 5.15
CA LEU A 27 -12.68 -5.08 5.76
C LEU A 27 -12.51 -3.91 6.73
N ILE A 28 -12.94 -2.70 6.38
CA ILE A 28 -12.90 -1.51 7.27
C ILE A 28 -13.49 -1.78 8.67
N LYS A 29 -14.54 -2.58 8.73
CA LYS A 29 -15.37 -2.78 9.93
C LYS A 29 -15.06 -4.06 10.69
N VAL A 30 -14.28 -4.96 10.11
CA VAL A 30 -13.96 -6.26 10.72
C VAL A 30 -13.18 -6.08 12.01
N GLY A 31 -13.58 -6.79 13.06
CA GLY A 31 -12.97 -6.71 14.39
C GLY A 31 -12.09 -7.90 14.76
N ASP A 32 -11.86 -8.83 13.82
CA ASP A 32 -11.11 -10.07 14.05
C ASP A 32 -10.14 -10.37 12.91
N ASN A 33 -9.02 -11.01 13.24
CA ASN A 33 -7.94 -11.21 12.28
C ASN A 33 -8.30 -12.22 11.20
N ASP A 34 -8.94 -13.33 11.55
CA ASP A 34 -9.24 -14.41 10.60
C ASP A 34 -10.18 -13.93 9.48
N THR A 35 -11.21 -13.14 9.82
CA THR A 35 -12.11 -12.57 8.81
C THR A 35 -11.40 -11.53 7.97
N ALA A 36 -10.55 -10.69 8.58
CA ALA A 36 -9.81 -9.66 7.87
C ALA A 36 -8.82 -10.26 6.86
N GLU A 37 -8.09 -11.30 7.28
CA GLU A 37 -7.18 -12.07 6.44
C GLU A 37 -7.92 -12.71 5.26
N ASN A 38 -9.06 -13.36 5.51
CA ASN A 38 -9.85 -13.96 4.45
C ASN A 38 -10.34 -12.93 3.41
N ILE A 39 -10.71 -11.72 3.84
CA ILE A 39 -11.10 -10.63 2.93
C ILE A 39 -9.89 -10.12 2.16
N TYR A 40 -8.76 -9.93 2.85
CA TYR A 40 -7.49 -9.54 2.25
C TYR A 40 -7.10 -10.49 1.11
N TRP A 41 -7.08 -11.80 1.35
CA TRP A 41 -6.74 -12.79 0.32
C TRP A 41 -7.65 -12.71 -0.91
N ARG A 42 -8.96 -12.47 -0.71
CA ARG A 42 -9.88 -12.29 -1.83
C ARG A 42 -9.58 -11.03 -2.61
N LEU A 43 -9.32 -9.92 -1.94
CA LEU A 43 -8.93 -8.66 -2.57
C LEU A 43 -7.61 -8.80 -3.33
N GLU A 44 -6.59 -9.38 -2.70
CA GLU A 44 -5.28 -9.60 -3.32
C GLU A 44 -5.41 -10.42 -4.60
N PHE A 45 -6.11 -11.55 -4.53
CA PHE A 45 -6.33 -12.42 -5.70
C PHE A 45 -7.06 -11.72 -6.85
N CYS A 46 -8.01 -10.82 -6.54
CA CYS A 46 -8.71 -10.06 -7.58
C CYS A 46 -7.80 -9.00 -8.25
N LEU A 47 -6.87 -8.42 -7.49
CA LEU A 47 -6.04 -7.29 -7.93
C LEU A 47 -4.67 -7.71 -8.48
N ILE A 48 -4.19 -8.87 -8.05
CA ILE A 48 -2.86 -9.43 -8.33
C ILE A 48 -3.02 -10.89 -8.77
N ASP A 49 -2.77 -11.15 -10.05
CA ASP A 49 -2.84 -12.48 -10.63
C ASP A 49 -1.43 -13.01 -10.92
N HIS A 50 -1.04 -14.12 -10.28
CA HIS A 50 0.29 -14.73 -10.40
C HIS A 50 1.46 -13.73 -10.24
N GLY A 51 1.34 -12.82 -9.27
CA GLY A 51 2.35 -11.79 -8.97
C GLY A 51 2.33 -10.58 -9.91
N LYS A 52 1.37 -10.51 -10.84
CA LYS A 52 1.18 -9.38 -11.75
C LYS A 52 -0.06 -8.59 -11.39
N VAL A 53 0.07 -7.27 -11.34
CA VAL A 53 -1.09 -6.41 -11.08
C VAL A 53 -1.94 -6.31 -12.33
N ASN A 54 -3.24 -6.58 -12.19
CA ASN A 54 -4.18 -6.39 -13.27
C ASN A 54 -4.27 -4.89 -13.64
N HIS A 55 -4.43 -4.59 -14.93
CA HIS A 55 -4.52 -3.21 -15.41
C HIS A 55 -5.61 -2.40 -14.69
N ASP A 56 -6.77 -2.99 -14.39
CA ASP A 56 -7.87 -2.24 -13.81
C ASP A 56 -7.74 -2.02 -12.29
N THR A 57 -6.71 -2.60 -11.67
CA THR A 57 -6.35 -2.35 -10.26
C THR A 57 -6.06 -0.86 -10.01
N ILE A 58 -5.61 -0.11 -11.02
CA ILE A 58 -5.38 1.34 -10.90
C ILE A 58 -6.61 2.10 -10.40
N PHE A 59 -7.81 1.67 -10.78
CA PHE A 59 -9.07 2.29 -10.36
C PHE A 59 -9.43 1.96 -8.91
N VAL A 60 -8.88 0.86 -8.37
CA VAL A 60 -9.16 0.40 -7.00
C VAL A 60 -8.25 1.06 -5.98
N ILE A 61 -7.01 1.41 -6.36
CA ILE A 61 -6.00 2.00 -5.46
C ILE A 61 -6.55 3.21 -4.68
N PRO A 62 -7.22 4.22 -5.29
CA PRO A 62 -7.77 5.34 -4.53
C PRO A 62 -8.78 4.93 -3.46
N SER A 63 -9.58 3.90 -3.73
CA SER A 63 -10.55 3.36 -2.77
C SER A 63 -9.84 2.69 -1.59
N ILE A 64 -8.74 1.97 -1.83
CA ILE A 64 -7.91 1.36 -0.78
C ILE A 64 -7.28 2.44 0.11
N ILE A 65 -6.73 3.50 -0.48
CA ILE A 65 -6.12 4.62 0.26
C ILE A 65 -7.16 5.35 1.12
N ASN A 66 -8.37 5.55 0.60
CA ASN A 66 -9.45 6.15 1.38
C ASN A 66 -9.94 5.23 2.49
N ALA A 67 -10.10 3.94 2.22
CA ALA A 67 -10.49 2.94 3.21
C ALA A 67 -9.50 2.85 4.37
N LEU A 68 -8.19 3.02 4.10
CA LEU A 68 -7.15 3.05 5.11
C LEU A 68 -7.41 4.08 6.22
N GLN A 69 -7.97 5.25 5.88
CA GLN A 69 -8.29 6.31 6.84
C GLN A 69 -9.43 5.96 7.79
N GLU A 70 -10.33 5.08 7.37
CA GLU A 70 -11.50 4.63 8.14
C GLU A 70 -11.23 3.31 8.88
N ALA A 71 -10.11 2.63 8.57
CA ALA A 71 -9.79 1.30 9.07
C ALA A 71 -9.38 1.30 10.56
N ASN A 72 -9.87 0.30 11.29
CA ASN A 72 -9.34 -0.01 12.61
C ASN A 72 -7.94 -0.66 12.52
N ALA A 73 -7.27 -0.89 13.65
CA ALA A 73 -5.90 -1.41 13.67
C ALA A 73 -5.71 -2.77 12.97
N ILE A 74 -6.67 -3.70 13.08
CA ILE A 74 -6.60 -5.03 12.45
C ILE A 74 -6.76 -4.88 10.94
N SER A 75 -7.70 -4.07 10.47
CA SER A 75 -7.95 -3.88 9.04
C SER A 75 -6.87 -3.05 8.37
N ARG A 76 -6.28 -2.10 9.11
CA ARG A 76 -5.28 -1.16 8.60
C ARG A 76 -4.03 -1.87 8.10
N GLN A 77 -3.51 -2.86 8.83
CA GLN A 77 -2.36 -3.66 8.38
C GLN A 77 -2.62 -4.29 7.00
N TYR A 78 -3.80 -4.88 6.77
CA TYR A 78 -4.14 -5.53 5.51
C TYR A 78 -4.30 -4.54 4.34
N PHE A 79 -4.80 -3.33 4.60
CA PHE A 79 -4.81 -2.29 3.57
C PHE A 79 -3.40 -1.80 3.22
N ILE A 80 -2.52 -1.65 4.21
CA ILE A 80 -1.12 -1.28 3.97
C ILE A 80 -0.41 -2.40 3.20
N GLU A 81 -0.59 -3.64 3.63
CA GLU A 81 -0.02 -4.83 2.98
C GLU A 81 -0.48 -4.93 1.52
N LEU A 82 -1.77 -4.75 1.25
CA LEU A 82 -2.30 -4.77 -0.11
C LEU A 82 -1.66 -3.69 -1.00
N LEU A 83 -1.45 -2.48 -0.47
CA LEU A 83 -0.74 -1.41 -1.19
C LEU A 83 0.74 -1.77 -1.43
N VAL A 84 1.40 -2.40 -0.46
CA VAL A 84 2.78 -2.90 -0.60
C VAL A 84 2.84 -3.97 -1.68
N GLN A 85 1.95 -4.96 -1.69
CA GLN A 85 1.91 -6.01 -2.70
C GLN A 85 1.68 -5.42 -4.10
N ILE A 86 0.69 -4.54 -4.25
CA ILE A 86 0.41 -3.85 -5.53
C ILE A 86 1.67 -3.10 -6.01
N SER A 87 2.28 -2.28 -5.15
CA SER A 87 3.46 -1.50 -5.53
C SER A 87 4.67 -2.38 -5.88
N SER A 88 4.86 -3.48 -5.16
CA SER A 88 5.97 -4.42 -5.36
C SER A 88 5.79 -5.21 -6.65
N SER A 89 4.60 -5.74 -6.90
CA SER A 89 4.26 -6.44 -8.14
C SER A 89 4.42 -5.54 -9.36
N ILE A 90 4.01 -4.27 -9.28
CA ILE A 90 4.22 -3.29 -10.35
C ILE A 90 5.72 -3.01 -10.57
N ALA A 91 6.50 -2.89 -9.49
CA ALA A 91 7.92 -2.60 -9.58
C ALA A 91 8.72 -3.75 -10.22
N GLN A 92 8.31 -5.00 -9.94
CA GLN A 92 8.97 -6.22 -10.39
C GLN A 92 8.52 -6.72 -11.76
N ASP A 93 7.29 -6.40 -12.19
CA ASP A 93 6.79 -6.83 -13.49
C ASP A 93 7.46 -6.04 -14.64
N THR A 94 8.50 -6.64 -15.22
CA THR A 94 9.21 -6.08 -16.39
C THR A 94 8.37 -6.07 -17.67
N SER A 95 7.28 -6.85 -17.72
CA SER A 95 6.34 -6.86 -18.85
C SER A 95 5.27 -5.77 -18.75
N CYS A 96 5.20 -5.11 -17.60
CA CYS A 96 4.23 -4.06 -17.32
C CYS A 96 4.52 -2.79 -18.14
N ASN A 97 3.46 -2.17 -18.66
CA ASN A 97 3.57 -0.92 -19.39
C ASN A 97 4.15 0.19 -18.49
N LYS A 98 5.20 0.88 -18.96
CA LYS A 98 5.88 1.92 -18.18
C LYS A 98 4.95 3.05 -17.72
N THR A 99 4.03 3.49 -18.57
CA THR A 99 3.06 4.55 -18.24
C THR A 99 2.12 4.07 -17.14
N PHE A 100 1.54 2.89 -17.30
CA PHE A 100 0.67 2.28 -16.28
C PHE A 100 1.38 2.14 -14.93
N ARG A 101 2.62 1.64 -14.92
CA ARG A 101 3.45 1.55 -13.72
C ARG A 101 3.61 2.90 -13.04
N VAL A 102 4.00 3.93 -13.78
CA VAL A 102 4.18 5.28 -13.25
C VAL A 102 2.87 5.84 -12.70
N ASP A 103 1.76 5.64 -13.40
CA ASP A 103 0.45 6.16 -12.97
C ASP A 103 -0.03 5.51 -11.68
N CYS A 104 0.07 4.18 -11.57
CA CYS A 104 -0.27 3.47 -10.34
C CYS A 104 0.59 3.94 -9.16
N LEU A 105 1.91 4.03 -9.33
CA LEU A 105 2.81 4.44 -8.27
C LEU A 105 2.61 5.91 -7.88
N ASN A 106 2.29 6.78 -8.84
CA ASN A 106 1.88 8.17 -8.59
C ASN A 106 0.55 8.26 -7.82
N ILE A 107 -0.38 7.32 -8.02
CA ILE A 107 -1.62 7.28 -7.23
C ILE A 107 -1.32 6.80 -5.82
N ILE A 108 -0.50 5.76 -5.66
CA ILE A 108 -0.07 5.25 -4.35
C ILE A 108 0.66 6.33 -3.55
N SER A 109 1.55 7.11 -4.20
CA SER A 109 2.32 8.17 -3.54
C SER A 109 1.47 9.32 -3.04
N LYS A 110 0.29 9.57 -3.61
CA LYS A 110 -0.66 10.58 -3.08
C LYS A 110 -1.15 10.23 -1.67
N GLY A 111 -1.08 8.97 -1.26
CA GLY A 111 -1.38 8.53 0.11
C GLY A 111 -0.24 8.76 1.10
N ALA A 112 0.93 9.27 0.68
CA ALA A 112 2.12 9.30 1.52
C ALA A 112 1.96 10.07 2.86
N GLU A 113 1.17 11.14 2.89
CA GLU A 113 0.87 11.84 4.15
C GLU A 113 0.12 10.95 5.15
N ILE A 114 -0.79 10.10 4.65
CA ILE A 114 -1.53 9.14 5.48
C ILE A 114 -0.57 8.07 6.02
N TYR A 115 0.34 7.57 5.17
CA TYR A 115 1.33 6.57 5.58
C TYR A 115 2.29 7.15 6.64
N LEU A 116 2.75 8.39 6.45
CA LEU A 116 3.59 9.09 7.44
C LEU A 116 2.86 9.31 8.76
N TYR A 117 1.57 9.64 8.73
CA TYR A 117 0.75 9.76 9.94
C TYR A 117 0.68 8.43 10.71
N TYR A 118 0.45 7.32 9.99
CA TYR A 118 0.40 6.01 10.63
C TYR A 118 1.76 5.53 11.13
N LEU A 119 2.86 5.88 10.45
CA LEU A 119 4.23 5.54 10.87
C LEU A 119 4.54 6.02 12.30
N GLU A 120 3.93 7.10 12.76
CA GLU A 120 4.11 7.64 14.11
C GLU A 120 3.35 6.87 15.19
N ASN A 121 2.32 6.09 14.80
CA ASN A 121 1.37 5.44 15.71
C ASN A 121 1.16 3.94 15.38
N CYS A 122 2.08 3.34 14.63
CA CYS A 122 1.94 1.98 14.12
C CYS A 122 2.43 0.92 15.11
N THR A 123 1.99 -0.31 14.90
CA THR A 123 2.60 -1.50 15.50
C THR A 123 3.95 -1.81 14.84
N GLU A 124 4.72 -2.74 15.42
CA GLU A 124 5.99 -3.19 14.83
C GLU A 124 5.79 -3.88 13.47
N HIS A 125 4.67 -4.58 13.29
CA HIS A 125 4.32 -5.25 12.03
C HIS A 125 3.71 -4.32 10.97
N GLU A 126 3.23 -3.14 11.37
CA GLU A 126 2.86 -2.11 10.39
C GLU A 126 4.08 -1.27 10.01
N LEU A 127 5.09 -1.21 10.88
CA LEU A 127 6.26 -0.37 10.68
C LEU A 127 7.09 -0.81 9.46
N ASP A 128 7.34 -2.10 9.29
CA ASP A 128 8.05 -2.64 8.12
C ASP A 128 7.27 -2.39 6.82
N LEU A 129 5.96 -2.66 6.80
CA LEU A 129 5.09 -2.41 5.66
C LEU A 129 5.05 -0.92 5.29
N LEU A 130 4.94 -0.03 6.28
CA LEU A 130 4.94 1.42 6.04
C LEU A 130 6.29 1.93 5.55
N ILE A 131 7.40 1.39 6.04
CA ILE A 131 8.75 1.72 5.57
C ILE A 131 8.91 1.31 4.10
N GLU A 132 8.49 0.09 3.74
CA GLU A 132 8.52 -0.38 2.35
C GLU A 132 7.66 0.51 1.45
N LEU A 133 6.42 0.78 1.86
CA LEU A 133 5.49 1.60 1.08
C LEU A 133 6.02 3.04 0.90
N LEU A 134 6.56 3.65 1.95
CA LEU A 134 7.15 4.99 1.88
C LEU A 134 8.42 5.03 1.05
N GLY A 135 9.26 3.99 1.13
CA GLY A 135 10.43 3.83 0.27
C GLY A 135 10.04 3.82 -1.20
N ARG A 136 9.03 3.02 -1.56
CA ARG A 136 8.44 3.00 -2.91
C ARG A 136 7.90 4.37 -3.29
N CYS A 137 7.14 5.03 -2.42
CA CYS A 137 6.63 6.37 -2.71
C CYS A 137 7.76 7.37 -3.02
N ALA A 138 8.86 7.33 -2.25
CA ALA A 138 10.02 8.20 -2.44
C ALA A 138 10.87 7.87 -3.68
N GLU A 139 10.85 6.62 -4.13
CA GLU A 139 11.51 6.17 -5.37
C GLU A 139 10.87 6.86 -6.59
N TYR A 140 9.54 7.03 -6.60
CA TYR A 140 8.80 7.56 -7.76
C TYR A 140 8.37 9.03 -7.62
N ASP A 141 8.12 9.51 -6.39
CA ASP A 141 7.81 10.91 -6.12
C ASP A 141 8.99 11.62 -5.46
N SER A 142 9.81 12.26 -6.31
CA SER A 142 10.95 13.06 -5.89
C SER A 142 10.63 14.15 -4.86
N LYS A 143 9.38 14.64 -4.79
CA LYS A 143 8.98 15.66 -3.81
C LYS A 143 8.90 15.11 -2.40
N MET A 144 8.65 13.80 -2.26
CA MET A 144 8.56 13.11 -0.97
C MET A 144 9.91 12.56 -0.51
N LYS A 145 10.87 12.43 -1.41
CA LYS A 145 12.18 11.79 -1.19
C LYS A 145 12.90 12.32 0.06
N ASP A 146 13.12 13.63 0.15
CA ASP A 146 13.83 14.23 1.29
C ASP A 146 13.10 14.03 2.62
N ARG A 147 11.76 14.09 2.59
CA ARG A 147 10.92 13.92 3.78
C ARG A 147 10.94 12.49 4.28
N VAL A 148 10.84 11.51 3.38
CA VAL A 148 10.94 10.08 3.71
C VAL A 148 12.33 9.75 4.26
N ILE A 149 13.40 10.23 3.60
CA ILE A 149 14.79 10.07 4.08
C ILE A 149 14.93 10.63 5.51
N TRP A 150 14.40 11.83 5.77
CA TRP A 150 14.45 12.44 7.09
C TRP A 150 13.75 11.58 8.15
N TYR A 151 12.54 11.07 7.87
CA TYR A 151 11.79 10.21 8.79
C TYR A 151 12.52 8.89 9.04
N MET A 152 13.03 8.24 8.00
CA MET A 152 13.82 7.02 8.09
C MET A 152 15.06 7.19 8.98
N ARG A 153 15.79 8.30 8.83
CA ARG A 153 16.93 8.64 9.71
C ARG A 153 16.50 8.90 11.14
N LYS A 154 15.39 9.60 11.35
CA LYS A 154 14.80 9.85 12.67
C LYS A 154 14.46 8.54 13.39
N LEU A 155 13.88 7.58 12.67
CA LEU A 155 13.55 6.26 13.21
C LEU A 155 14.78 5.50 13.71
N ILE A 156 15.86 5.45 12.92
CA ILE A 156 17.13 4.82 13.33
C ILE A 156 17.69 5.50 14.60
N ASN A 157 17.70 6.84 14.62
CA ASN A 157 18.26 7.61 15.73
C ASN A 157 17.46 7.48 17.05
N ASN A 158 16.17 7.15 16.96
CA ASN A 158 15.29 6.96 18.12
C ASN A 158 15.42 5.57 18.79
N LYS A 159 16.56 4.89 18.60
CA LYS A 159 16.90 3.60 19.22
C LYS A 159 15.92 2.47 18.87
N LEU A 160 15.52 2.37 17.60
CA LEU A 160 14.96 1.12 17.07
C LEU A 160 15.84 -0.05 17.50
N LYS A 161 15.23 -1.12 18.03
CA LYS A 161 15.96 -2.32 18.49
C LYS A 161 15.87 -3.47 17.48
N ASN A 162 14.87 -3.44 16.60
CA ASN A 162 14.68 -4.47 15.59
C ASN A 162 15.73 -4.33 14.47
N LYS A 163 16.66 -5.28 14.41
CA LYS A 163 17.73 -5.30 13.42
C LYS A 163 17.23 -5.45 11.99
N GLY A 164 16.13 -6.19 11.78
CA GLY A 164 15.50 -6.35 10.47
C GLY A 164 14.99 -5.02 9.93
N ILE A 165 14.25 -4.27 10.76
CA ILE A 165 13.73 -2.95 10.40
C ILE A 165 14.88 -1.96 10.14
N ILE A 166 15.94 -1.97 10.97
CA ILE A 166 17.12 -1.12 10.73
C ILE A 166 17.77 -1.45 9.38
N SER A 167 17.89 -2.74 9.05
CA SER A 167 18.44 -3.18 7.76
C SER A 167 17.57 -2.71 6.60
N LEU A 168 16.24 -2.86 6.71
CA LEU A 168 15.28 -2.40 5.70
C LEU A 168 15.40 -0.89 5.46
N ILE A 169 15.41 -0.09 6.54
CA ILE A 169 15.59 1.37 6.44
C ILE A 169 16.93 1.71 5.80
N SER A 170 18.01 1.01 6.17
CA SER A 170 19.34 1.27 5.63
C SER A 170 19.41 1.00 4.13
N ASN A 171 18.78 -0.09 3.66
CA ASN A 171 18.68 -0.41 2.23
C ASN A 171 17.94 0.70 1.48
N TRP A 172 16.79 1.13 1.98
CA TRP A 172 16.03 2.23 1.38
C TRP A 172 16.80 3.55 1.36
N LEU A 173 17.54 3.88 2.44
CA LEU A 173 18.37 5.07 2.46
C LEU A 173 19.51 5.01 1.42
N GLU A 174 20.09 3.85 1.17
CA GLU A 174 21.09 3.67 0.10
C GLU A 174 20.44 3.83 -1.28
N GLU A 175 19.32 3.16 -1.52
CA GLU A 175 18.58 3.23 -2.80
C GLU A 175 18.16 4.65 -3.12
N LEU A 176 17.59 5.37 -2.15
CA LEU A 176 17.18 6.76 -2.30
C LEU A 176 18.37 7.73 -2.34
N SER A 177 19.59 7.34 -2.00
CA SER A 177 20.75 8.24 -2.14
C SER A 177 21.41 8.18 -3.52
N LYS A 178 20.95 7.28 -4.40
CA LYS A 178 21.32 7.21 -5.81
C LYS A 178 20.54 8.25 -6.63
#